data_AF-A0A2J0UIH7-F1
#
_entry.id   AF-A0A2J0UIH7-F1
#
_cell.length_a   1.000
_cell.length_b   1.000
_cell.length_c   1.000
_cell.angle_alpha   90.00
_cell.angle_beta   90.00
_cell.angle_gamma   90.00
#
_symmetry.space_group_name_H-M   'P 1'
#
loop_
_entity.id
_entity.type
_entity.pdbx_description
1 polymer ?
#
loop_
_entity_poly.entity_id
_entity_poly.type
_entity_poly.pdbx_seq_one_letter_code
_entity_poly.pdbx_strand_id
1 'polypeptide(L)'
;MAEISLNHPDHGLNQQVRQGVAALDAQHGRPFDQSSERLTASLTVLAREQGLQQVDHVLVSNATAQHPAGHTIFVVQGDPANPAHLRAMMPTAVAAQTPVEQSMQKLGLDVQQPVEAQAQEMQNPAPRMG
;
A
#
# COMPACT_ATOMS: atom_id res chain seq x y z
N MET A 1 -16.71 3.23 0.42
CA MET A 1 -15.46 2.65 0.94
C MET A 1 -15.52 1.15 0.67
N ALA A 2 -14.52 0.59 0.01
CA ALA A 2 -14.40 -0.86 -0.08
C ALA A 2 -13.91 -1.35 1.29
N GLU A 3 -14.79 -1.99 2.05
CA GLU A 3 -14.45 -2.49 3.38
C GLU A 3 -14.03 -3.95 3.27
N ILE A 4 -12.87 -4.27 3.86
CA ILE A 4 -12.54 -5.65 4.18
C ILE A 4 -13.56 -6.08 5.25
N SER A 5 -14.39 -7.08 4.97
CA SER A 5 -15.37 -7.56 5.96
C SER A 5 -14.67 -7.97 7.26
N LEU A 6 -15.29 -7.66 8.41
CA LEU A 6 -14.78 -7.94 9.76
C LEU A 6 -14.35 -9.41 9.99
N ASN A 7 -14.90 -10.34 9.22
CA ASN A 7 -14.61 -11.77 9.27
C ASN A 7 -13.40 -12.21 8.43
N HIS A 8 -12.71 -11.28 7.75
CA HIS A 8 -11.55 -11.61 6.93
C HIS A 8 -10.29 -11.72 7.79
N PRO A 9 -9.41 -12.72 7.57
CA PRO A 9 -8.14 -12.84 8.29
C PRO A 9 -7.24 -11.60 8.14
N ASP A 10 -7.45 -10.82 7.08
CA ASP A 10 -6.67 -9.61 6.78
C ASP A 10 -7.30 -8.33 7.34
N HIS A 11 -8.49 -8.40 7.94
CA HIS A 11 -9.17 -7.23 8.50
C HIS A 11 -8.33 -6.57 9.61
N GLY A 12 -7.79 -7.36 10.54
CA GLY A 12 -6.94 -6.84 11.61
C GLY A 12 -5.67 -6.16 11.09
N LEU A 13 -5.04 -6.76 10.08
CA LEU A 13 -3.85 -6.22 9.43
C LEU A 13 -4.18 -4.91 8.69
N ASN A 14 -5.30 -4.85 7.98
CA ASN A 14 -5.74 -3.64 7.29
C ASN A 14 -6.02 -2.49 8.26
N GLN A 15 -6.66 -2.78 9.39
CA GLN A 15 -6.92 -1.79 10.42
C GLN A 15 -5.61 -1.23 11.01
N GLN A 16 -4.63 -2.09 11.29
CA GLN A 16 -3.31 -1.69 11.77
C GLN A 16 -2.57 -0.81 10.75
N VAL A 17 -2.57 -1.22 9.48
CA VAL A 17 -1.99 -0.42 8.38
C VAL A 17 -2.70 0.92 8.26
N ARG A 18 -4.03 0.95 8.29
CA ARG A 18 -4.82 2.19 8.20
C ARG A 18 -4.47 3.16 9.31
N GLN A 19 -4.33 2.66 10.55
CA GLN A 19 -3.91 3.48 11.69
C GLN A 19 -2.51 4.05 11.48
N GLY A 20 -1.56 3.23 11.00
CA GLY A 20 -0.21 3.68 10.67
C GLY A 20 -0.18 4.76 9.57
N VAL A 21 -0.95 4.58 8.49
CA VAL A 21 -1.07 5.57 7.41
C VAL A 21 -1.73 6.86 7.91
N ALA A 22 -2.80 6.78 8.71
CA ALA A 22 -3.43 7.95 9.29
C ALA A 22 -2.50 8.73 10.24
N ALA A 23 -1.70 8.01 11.04
CA ALA A 23 -0.68 8.63 11.88
C ALA A 23 0.44 9.27 11.05
N LEU A 24 0.83 8.66 9.93
CA LEU A 24 1.79 9.21 8.99
C LEU A 24 1.26 10.48 8.32
N ASP A 25 0.02 10.50 7.88
CA ASP A 25 -0.62 11.69 7.29
C ASP A 25 -0.71 12.83 8.30
N ALA A 26 -1.14 12.54 9.53
CA ALA A 26 -1.21 13.51 10.62
C ALA A 26 0.15 14.14 10.93
N GLN A 27 1.24 13.35 10.92
CA GLN A 27 2.61 13.84 11.09
C GLN A 27 3.03 14.84 10.00
N HIS A 28 2.50 14.67 8.77
CA HIS A 28 2.76 15.57 7.65
C HIS A 28 1.70 16.68 7.51
N GLY A 29 0.77 16.81 8.47
CA GLY A 29 -0.30 17.81 8.44
C GLY A 29 -1.34 17.57 7.33
N ARG A 30 -1.46 16.33 6.85
CA ARG A 30 -2.43 15.93 5.82
C ARG A 30 -3.61 15.22 6.45
N PRO A 31 -4.84 15.42 5.92
CA PRO A 31 -5.97 14.58 6.28
C PRO A 31 -5.83 13.20 5.62
N PHE A 32 -6.48 12.20 6.21
CA PHE A 32 -6.66 10.90 5.55
C PHE A 32 -7.59 11.07 4.34
N ASP A 33 -7.08 10.78 3.14
CA ASP A 33 -7.78 10.99 1.87
C ASP A 33 -7.81 9.72 0.99
N GLN A 34 -8.24 9.85 -0.27
CA GLN A 34 -8.31 8.72 -1.19
C GLN A 34 -6.94 8.09 -1.48
N SER A 35 -5.86 8.87 -1.43
CA SER A 35 -4.49 8.35 -1.57
C SER A 35 -4.12 7.53 -0.34
N SER A 36 -4.52 7.99 0.86
CA SER A 36 -4.36 7.24 2.11
C SER A 36 -5.12 5.91 2.09
N GLU A 37 -6.30 5.86 1.47
CA GLU A 37 -7.04 4.60 1.25
C GLU A 37 -6.29 3.63 0.33
N ARG A 38 -5.77 4.12 -0.80
CA ARG A 38 -4.96 3.30 -1.74
C ARG A 38 -3.67 2.81 -1.10
N LEU A 39 -2.99 3.67 -0.35
CA LEU A 39 -1.83 3.31 0.45
C LEU A 39 -2.18 2.20 1.44
N THR A 40 -3.27 2.36 2.18
CA THR A 40 -3.72 1.36 3.14
C THR A 40 -3.95 0.00 2.49
N ALA A 41 -4.68 -0.04 1.37
CA ALA A 41 -4.98 -1.29 0.66
C ALA A 41 -3.70 -1.93 0.08
N SER A 42 -2.85 -1.15 -0.57
CA SER A 42 -1.60 -1.61 -1.17
C SER A 42 -0.62 -2.15 -0.12
N LEU A 43 -0.50 -1.46 1.02
CA LEU A 43 0.36 -1.89 2.12
C LEU A 43 -0.17 -3.14 2.83
N THR A 44 -1.49 -3.32 2.88
CA THR A 44 -2.11 -4.56 3.42
C THR A 44 -1.72 -5.76 2.54
N VAL A 45 -1.82 -5.60 1.21
CA VAL A 45 -1.37 -6.62 0.25
C VAL A 45 0.12 -6.91 0.42
N LEU A 46 0.96 -5.87 0.46
CA LEU A 46 2.40 -6.02 0.62
C LEU A 46 2.76 -6.80 1.90
N ALA A 47 2.13 -6.46 3.02
CA ALA A 47 2.37 -7.15 4.29
C ALA A 47 1.99 -8.64 4.18
N ARG A 48 0.86 -8.97 3.56
CA ARG A 48 0.44 -10.36 3.33
C ARG A 48 1.40 -11.12 2.41
N GLU A 49 1.76 -10.54 1.27
CA GLU A 49 2.68 -11.14 0.29
C GLU A 49 4.07 -11.39 0.90
N GLN A 50 4.51 -10.56 1.84
CA GLN A 50 5.78 -10.70 2.54
C GLN A 50 5.68 -11.50 3.85
N GLY A 51 4.51 -12.08 4.14
CA GLY A 51 4.30 -12.95 5.29
C GLY A 51 4.28 -12.25 6.66
N LEU A 52 4.05 -10.93 6.69
CA LEU A 52 3.81 -10.20 7.93
C LEU A 52 2.43 -10.59 8.48
N GLN A 53 2.39 -10.86 9.78
CA GLN A 53 1.15 -11.22 10.48
C GLN A 53 0.47 -10.00 11.09
N GLN A 54 1.26 -8.96 11.39
CA GLN A 54 0.79 -7.69 11.93
C GLN A 54 1.64 -6.53 11.39
N VAL A 55 1.12 -5.31 11.48
CA VAL A 55 1.89 -4.09 11.19
C VAL A 55 1.88 -3.22 12.43
N ASP A 56 3.05 -3.06 13.05
CA ASP A 56 3.22 -2.23 14.23
C ASP A 56 3.61 -0.79 13.84
N HIS A 57 4.33 -0.62 12.72
CA HIS A 57 4.73 0.70 12.23
C HIS A 57 4.60 0.84 10.70
N VAL A 58 4.15 2.01 10.27
CA VAL A 58 4.20 2.47 8.88
C VAL A 58 5.14 3.67 8.81
N LEU A 59 6.20 3.55 8.04
CA LEU A 59 7.29 4.53 7.97
C LEU A 59 7.58 4.93 6.52
N VAL A 60 8.17 6.10 6.32
CA VAL A 60 8.63 6.54 5.00
C VAL A 60 10.14 6.71 4.97
N SER A 61 10.74 6.58 3.79
CA SER A 61 12.17 6.78 3.60
C SER A 61 12.57 8.22 3.90
N ASN A 62 13.72 8.39 4.55
CA ASN A 62 14.39 9.68 4.61
C ASN A 62 14.89 10.11 3.24
N ALA A 63 15.16 11.41 3.08
CA ALA A 63 15.82 11.92 1.89
C ALA A 63 17.24 11.34 1.77
N THR A 64 17.63 11.01 0.55
CA THR A 64 18.97 10.56 0.17
C THR A 64 19.48 11.42 -0.98
N ALA A 65 20.75 11.26 -1.36
CA ALA A 65 21.30 11.96 -2.54
C ALA A 65 20.56 11.61 -3.85
N GLN A 66 19.87 10.47 -3.91
CA GLN A 66 19.21 9.96 -5.10
C GLN A 66 17.70 10.16 -5.09
N HIS A 67 17.08 10.17 -3.91
CA HIS A 67 15.62 10.17 -3.76
C HIS A 67 15.16 11.12 -2.65
N PRO A 68 14.03 11.83 -2.83
CA PRO A 68 13.45 12.66 -1.80
C PRO A 68 12.93 11.82 -0.62
N ALA A 69 12.69 12.49 0.52
CA ALA A 69 11.95 11.88 1.61
C ALA A 69 10.56 11.44 1.12
N GLY A 70 10.02 10.35 1.67
CA GLY A 70 8.73 9.83 1.22
C GLY A 70 8.77 8.98 -0.05
N HIS A 71 9.93 8.77 -0.69
CA HIS A 71 10.02 7.98 -1.92
C HIS A 71 9.60 6.51 -1.75
N THR A 72 9.97 5.90 -0.62
CA THR A 72 9.62 4.52 -0.27
C THR A 72 8.82 4.50 1.01
N ILE A 73 7.81 3.64 1.09
CA ILE A 73 7.03 3.38 2.29
C ILE A 73 7.32 1.96 2.80
N PHE A 74 7.38 1.83 4.12
CA PHE A 74 7.75 0.61 4.82
C PHE A 74 6.63 0.23 5.79
N VAL A 75 6.32 -1.07 5.84
CA VAL A 75 5.53 -1.67 6.92
C VAL A 75 6.48 -2.53 7.76
N VAL A 76 6.41 -2.37 9.07
CA VAL A 76 7.29 -3.05 10.02
C VAL A 76 6.45 -3.80 11.05
N GLN A 77 6.83 -5.04 11.30
CA GLN A 77 6.34 -5.88 12.38
C GLN A 77 7.40 -5.97 13.47
N GLY A 78 6.99 -5.67 14.70
CA GLY A 78 7.85 -5.56 15.87
C GLY A 78 8.49 -4.17 16.02
N ASP A 79 9.35 -4.04 17.02
CA ASP A 79 10.08 -2.81 17.30
C ASP A 79 11.16 -2.56 16.21
N PRO A 80 11.18 -1.42 15.52
CA PRO A 80 12.20 -1.07 14.54
C PRO A 80 13.64 -1.07 15.10
N ALA A 81 13.80 -0.88 16.42
CA ALA A 81 15.09 -0.97 17.11
C ALA A 81 15.52 -2.42 17.40
N ASN A 82 14.60 -3.38 17.29
CA ASN A 82 14.90 -4.80 17.43
C ASN A 82 15.45 -5.36 16.09
N PRO A 83 16.65 -5.97 16.06
CA PRO A 83 17.21 -6.52 14.82
C PRO A 83 16.39 -7.68 14.22
N ALA A 84 15.51 -8.31 15.00
CA ALA A 84 14.63 -9.38 14.54
C ALA A 84 13.30 -8.88 13.95
N HIS A 85 13.12 -7.56 13.76
CA HIS A 85 11.91 -7.04 13.13
C HIS A 85 11.76 -7.55 11.70
N LEU A 86 10.52 -7.77 11.28
CA LEU A 86 10.20 -8.04 9.88
C LEU A 86 9.76 -6.75 9.23
N ARG A 87 10.16 -6.54 7.98
CA ARG A 87 9.74 -5.37 7.22
C ARG A 87 9.48 -5.71 5.77
N ALA A 88 8.54 -5.00 5.19
CA ALA A 88 8.32 -4.96 3.77
C ALA A 88 8.35 -3.52 3.28
N MET A 89 8.66 -3.31 2.00
CA MET A 89 8.74 -1.98 1.41
C MET A 89 8.19 -1.96 -0.01
N MET A 90 7.70 -0.79 -0.42
CA MET A 90 7.38 -0.50 -1.82
C MET A 90 7.50 0.99 -2.12
N PRO A 91 7.65 1.40 -3.39
CA PRO A 91 7.62 2.81 -3.76
C PRO A 91 6.27 3.44 -3.38
N THR A 92 6.31 4.60 -2.73
CA THR A 92 5.09 5.31 -2.30
C THR A 92 4.20 5.68 -3.49
N ALA A 93 4.80 6.04 -4.61
CA ALA A 93 4.08 6.34 -5.85
C ALA A 93 3.27 5.14 -6.35
N VAL A 94 3.84 3.93 -6.31
CA VAL A 94 3.14 2.69 -6.71
C VAL A 94 1.97 2.42 -5.77
N ALA A 95 2.19 2.55 -4.46
CA ALA A 95 1.15 2.34 -3.45
C ALA A 95 0.00 3.35 -3.54
N ALA A 96 0.29 4.62 -3.88
CA ALA A 96 -0.71 5.67 -4.03
C ALA A 96 -1.47 5.62 -5.38
N GLN A 97 -0.85 5.04 -6.41
CA GLN A 97 -1.46 4.90 -7.74
C GLN A 97 -2.27 3.60 -7.90
N THR A 98 -1.95 2.57 -7.12
CA THR A 98 -2.67 1.30 -7.17
C THR A 98 -4.12 1.48 -6.71
N PRO A 99 -5.12 1.15 -7.54
CA PRO A 99 -6.53 1.21 -7.14
C PRO A 99 -6.81 0.31 -5.94
N VAL A 100 -7.74 0.73 -5.08
CA VAL A 100 -8.15 -0.04 -3.90
C VAL A 100 -8.70 -1.39 -4.35
N GLU A 101 -9.51 -1.38 -5.40
CA GLU A 101 -10.16 -2.54 -6.00
C GLU A 101 -9.15 -3.58 -6.48
N GLN A 102 -8.04 -3.14 -7.10
CA GLN A 102 -6.95 -4.04 -7.50
C GLN A 102 -6.28 -4.67 -6.27
N SER A 103 -6.09 -3.89 -5.21
CA SER A 103 -5.53 -4.41 -3.95
C SER A 103 -6.47 -5.41 -3.29
N MET A 104 -7.78 -5.14 -3.28
CA MET A 104 -8.79 -6.04 -2.71
C MET A 104 -8.87 -7.37 -3.49
N GLN A 105 -8.79 -7.33 -4.82
CA GLN A 105 -8.71 -8.55 -5.65
C GLN A 105 -7.51 -9.41 -5.27
N LYS A 106 -6.34 -8.79 -4.99
CA LYS A 106 -5.15 -9.51 -4.53
C LYS A 106 -5.30 -10.12 -3.13
N LEU A 107 -6.11 -9.51 -2.26
CA LEU A 107 -6.47 -10.08 -0.96
C LEU A 107 -7.53 -11.19 -1.06
N GLY A 108 -7.98 -11.55 -2.27
CA GLY A 108 -9.03 -12.56 -2.47
C GLY A 108 -10.41 -12.08 -2.03
N LEU A 109 -10.61 -10.77 -1.89
CA LEU A 109 -11.91 -10.18 -1.58
C LEU A 109 -12.72 -10.05 -2.87
N ASP A 110 -13.94 -10.59 -2.86
CA ASP A 110 -14.88 -10.50 -3.97
C ASP A 110 -15.37 -9.05 -4.11
N VAL A 111 -14.63 -8.25 -4.88
CA VAL A 111 -15.12 -6.97 -5.42
C VAL A 111 -15.90 -7.32 -6.67
N GLN A 112 -17.22 -7.14 -6.65
CA GLN A 112 -18.06 -7.23 -7.84
C GLN A 112 -17.46 -6.32 -8.94
N GLN A 113 -16.82 -6.94 -9.94
CA GLN A 113 -15.97 -6.26 -10.94
C GLN A 113 -16.82 -5.51 -11.98
N PRO A 114 -16.31 -4.37 -12.48
CA PRO A 114 -15.98 -4.31 -13.91
C PRO A 114 -14.46 -4.40 -14.13
N VAL A 115 -14.06 -5.41 -14.90
CA VAL A 115 -12.68 -5.69 -15.32
C VAL A 115 -12.30 -4.86 -16.54
N GLU A 116 -11.80 -3.64 -16.37
CA GLU A 116 -11.34 -2.84 -17.54
C GLU A 116 -9.98 -2.14 -17.42
N ALA A 117 -9.30 -2.11 -16.26
CA ALA A 117 -8.08 -1.30 -16.13
C ALA A 117 -6.74 -2.06 -16.29
N GLN A 118 -6.69 -3.39 -16.25
CA GLN A 118 -5.41 -4.14 -16.26
C GLN A 118 -4.87 -4.47 -17.67
N ALA A 119 -5.53 -4.01 -18.75
CA ALA A 119 -5.11 -4.27 -20.13
C ALA A 119 -4.41 -3.08 -20.83
N GLN A 120 -4.32 -1.89 -20.22
CA GLN A 120 -3.93 -0.68 -20.97
C GLN A 120 -2.44 -0.28 -20.87
N GLU A 121 -1.62 -0.89 -20.00
CA GLU A 121 -0.17 -0.60 -19.96
C GLU A 121 0.71 -1.56 -20.79
N MET A 122 0.13 -2.58 -21.42
CA MET A 122 0.81 -3.42 -22.41
C MET A 122 0.37 -3.10 -23.85
N GLN A 123 -0.16 -1.90 -24.09
CA GLN A 123 -0.59 -1.50 -25.42
C GLN A 123 -0.49 0.02 -25.60
N ASN A 124 0.72 0.55 -25.78
CA ASN A 124 0.85 1.79 -26.54
C ASN A 124 1.90 1.63 -27.66
N PRO A 125 1.49 1.75 -28.94
CA PRO A 125 2.35 1.54 -30.09
C PRO A 125 3.24 2.76 -30.33
N ALA A 126 4.48 2.56 -30.78
CA ALA A 126 5.27 3.64 -31.34
C ALA A 126 4.97 3.77 -32.86
N PRO A 127 4.50 4.92 -33.36
CA PRO A 127 4.33 5.17 -34.78
C PRO A 127 5.57 5.88 -35.35
N ARG A 128 6.10 5.43 -36.50
CA ARG A 128 6.87 6.23 -37.49
C ARG A 128 6.67 5.58 -38.87
N MET A 129 5.69 6.05 -39.64
CA MET A 129 5.83 6.98 -40.78
C MET A 129 6.88 6.52 -41.80
N GLY A 130 6.44 6.35 -43.06
CA GLY A 130 7.27 6.00 -44.21
C GLY A 130 7.98 7.17 -44.87
#